data_AF-A0A7K2N266-F1
#
_entry.id   AF-A0A7K2N266-F1
#
_cell.length_a   1.000
_cell.length_b   1.000
_cell.length_c   1.000
_cell.angle_alpha   90.00
_cell.angle_beta   90.00
_cell.angle_gamma   90.00
#
_symmetry.space_group_name_H-M   'P 1'
#
loop_
_entity.id
_entity.type
_entity.pdbx_description
1 polymer ?
#
loop_
_entity_poly.entity_id
_entity_poly.type
_entity_poly.pdbx_seq_one_letter_code
_entity_poly.pdbx_strand_id
1 'polypeptide(L)'
;EAGMALVEYLATPEAAAVWAEAGGFLSPNKNLDPASYGDDVTRATAESLVGAGNSVRFDMSDQAPAAFGGTKGTGEWKILQDFLRDPSDPKATAAELEAAAAKAYKG
;
A
#
# COMPACT_ATOMS: atom_id res chain seq x y z
N GLU A 1 -8.28 -4.16 29.46
CA GLU A 1 -9.60 -3.52 29.29
C GLU A 1 -9.49 -2.18 28.56
N ALA A 2 -8.83 -1.16 29.10
CA ALA A 2 -8.71 0.16 28.44
C ALA A 2 -8.11 0.13 27.02
N GLY A 3 -7.11 -0.70 26.77
CA GLY A 3 -6.51 -0.82 25.43
C GLY A 3 -7.48 -1.36 24.38
N MET A 4 -8.40 -2.26 24.76
CA MET A 4 -9.41 -2.78 23.83
C MET A 4 -10.46 -1.71 23.52
N ALA A 5 -10.92 -0.99 24.55
CA ALA A 5 -11.86 0.12 24.38
C ALA A 5 -11.29 1.21 23.44
N LEU A 6 -9.98 1.47 23.51
CA LEU A 6 -9.31 2.38 22.58
C LEU A 6 -9.35 1.85 21.14
N VAL A 7 -9.03 0.58 20.92
CA VAL A 7 -9.06 -0.03 19.58
C VAL A 7 -10.49 -0.04 19.02
N GLU A 8 -11.49 -0.33 19.84
CA GLU A 8 -12.91 -0.25 19.47
C GLU A 8 -13.30 1.17 19.04
N TYR A 9 -12.90 2.19 19.80
CA TYR A 9 -13.12 3.58 19.41
C TYR A 9 -12.46 3.91 18.08
N LEU A 10 -11.20 3.51 17.87
CA LEU A 10 -10.48 3.76 16.61
C LEU A 10 -11.13 3.09 15.39
N ALA A 11 -11.96 2.06 15.59
CA ALA A 11 -12.72 1.41 14.52
C ALA A 11 -14.06 2.10 14.19
N THR A 12 -14.47 3.12 14.95
CA THR A 12 -15.73 3.87 14.72
C THR A 12 -15.64 4.85 13.55
N PRO A 13 -16.78 5.22 12.92
CA PRO A 13 -16.79 6.30 11.94
C PRO A 13 -16.44 7.66 12.57
N GLU A 14 -16.80 7.92 13.83
CA GLU A 14 -16.41 9.16 14.52
C GLU A 14 -14.89 9.32 14.60
N ALA A 15 -14.17 8.27 15.01
CA ALA A 15 -12.71 8.33 15.05
C ALA A 15 -12.11 8.50 13.65
N ALA A 16 -12.67 7.82 12.64
CA ALA A 16 -12.23 7.95 11.26
C ALA A 16 -12.46 9.37 10.69
N ALA A 17 -13.57 10.03 11.06
CA ALA A 17 -13.90 11.38 10.61
C ALA A 17 -12.86 12.40 11.07
N VAL A 18 -12.39 12.31 12.32
CA VAL A 18 -11.32 13.19 12.84
C VAL A 18 -10.07 13.17 11.94
N TRP A 19 -9.67 11.98 11.46
CA TRP A 19 -8.52 11.85 10.57
C TRP A 19 -8.82 12.24 9.13
N ALA A 20 -10.02 11.94 8.63
CA ALA A 20 -10.46 12.33 7.30
C ALA A 20 -10.48 13.86 7.14
N GLU A 21 -10.96 14.58 8.15
CA GLU A 21 -10.96 16.05 8.20
C GLU A 21 -9.55 16.65 8.27
N ALA A 22 -8.65 16.01 9.03
CA ALA A 22 -7.26 16.45 9.15
C ALA A 22 -6.46 16.26 7.84
N GLY A 23 -6.86 15.32 6.99
CA GLY A 23 -6.23 15.03 5.71
C GLY A 23 -5.02 14.07 5.80
N GLY A 24 -4.56 13.59 4.63
CA GLY A 24 -3.46 12.62 4.53
C GLY A 24 -3.82 11.21 5.00
N PHE A 25 -5.11 10.92 5.20
CA PHE A 25 -5.63 9.65 5.70
C PHE A 25 -6.79 9.16 4.83
N LEU A 26 -6.84 7.85 4.60
CA LEU A 26 -7.98 7.18 3.96
C LEU A 26 -8.51 6.11 4.92
N SER A 27 -9.82 6.05 5.09
CA SER A 27 -10.46 5.09 5.98
C SER A 27 -11.11 3.96 5.19
N PRO A 28 -10.91 2.68 5.58
CA PRO A 28 -11.70 1.58 5.05
C PRO A 28 -13.08 1.47 5.74
N ASN A 29 -13.43 2.38 6.67
CA ASN A 29 -14.70 2.35 7.38
C ASN A 29 -15.85 2.70 6.45
N LYS A 30 -16.70 1.71 6.16
CA LYS A 30 -17.85 1.84 5.24
C LYS A 30 -18.96 2.76 5.75
N ASN A 31 -18.93 3.10 7.03
CA ASN A 31 -19.92 3.96 7.68
C ASN A 31 -19.43 5.40 7.83
N LEU A 32 -18.20 5.72 7.40
CA LEU A 32 -17.71 7.10 7.36
C LEU A 32 -18.44 7.85 6.24
N ASP A 33 -18.97 9.04 6.55
CA ASP A 33 -19.53 9.94 5.54
C ASP A 33 -18.41 10.49 4.64
N PRO A 34 -18.44 10.25 3.32
CA PRO A 34 -17.44 10.79 2.39
C PRO A 34 -17.34 12.33 2.42
N ALA A 35 -18.38 13.04 2.87
CA ALA A 35 -18.35 14.48 3.06
C ALA A 35 -17.34 14.95 4.13
N SER A 36 -16.83 14.04 4.97
CA SER A 36 -15.78 14.32 5.96
C SER A 36 -14.43 14.64 5.30
N TYR A 37 -14.24 14.25 4.03
CA TYR A 37 -13.02 14.56 3.28
C TYR A 37 -13.06 15.98 2.71
N GLY A 38 -12.03 16.77 2.99
CA GLY A 38 -11.95 18.19 2.62
C GLY A 38 -11.78 18.49 1.12
N ASP A 39 -11.44 17.49 0.30
CA ASP A 39 -11.24 17.65 -1.13
C ASP A 39 -11.78 16.46 -1.96
N ASP A 40 -12.12 16.76 -3.22
CA ASP A 40 -12.76 15.81 -4.14
C ASP A 40 -11.86 14.63 -4.50
N VAL A 41 -10.55 14.83 -4.56
CA VAL A 41 -9.59 13.80 -4.95
C VAL A 41 -9.46 12.76 -3.85
N THR A 42 -9.27 13.21 -2.61
CA THR A 42 -9.19 12.33 -1.44
C THR A 42 -10.52 11.60 -1.24
N ARG A 43 -11.66 12.27 -1.40
CA ARG A 43 -12.99 11.64 -1.32
C ARG A 43 -13.16 10.53 -2.36
N ALA A 44 -12.88 10.81 -3.62
CA ALA A 44 -12.97 9.80 -4.69
C ALA A 44 -12.04 8.60 -4.44
N THR A 45 -10.85 8.85 -3.89
CA THR A 45 -9.90 7.79 -3.53
C THR A 45 -10.42 6.93 -2.37
N ALA A 46 -11.04 7.53 -1.35
CA ALA A 46 -11.66 6.80 -0.24
C ALA A 46 -12.86 5.95 -0.70
N GLU A 47 -13.70 6.48 -1.58
CA GLU A 47 -14.81 5.74 -2.19
C GLU A 47 -14.30 4.54 -3.00
N SER A 48 -13.22 4.72 -3.76
CA SER A 48 -12.58 3.63 -4.50
C SER A 48 -12.02 2.55 -3.56
N LEU A 49 -11.39 2.95 -2.44
CA LEU A 49 -10.88 2.04 -1.41
C LEU A 49 -12.00 1.17 -0.84
N VAL A 50 -13.12 1.78 -0.43
CA VAL A 50 -14.29 1.04 0.10
C VAL A 50 -14.92 0.16 -0.99
N GLY A 51 -15.00 0.67 -2.22
CA GLY A 51 -15.55 -0.02 -3.38
C GLY A 51 -14.73 -1.25 -3.83
N ALA A 52 -13.43 -1.28 -3.54
CA ALA A 52 -12.58 -2.45 -3.79
C ALA A 52 -12.99 -3.70 -2.98
N GLY A 53 -13.84 -3.53 -1.97
CA GLY A 53 -14.50 -4.60 -1.25
C GLY A 53 -13.70 -5.09 -0.04
N ASN A 54 -13.82 -6.38 0.28
CA ASN A 54 -13.27 -6.95 1.51
C ASN A 54 -11.92 -7.65 1.32
N SER A 55 -11.38 -7.63 0.09
CA SER A 55 -10.13 -8.31 -0.21
C SER A 55 -8.94 -7.43 0.13
N VAL A 56 -8.10 -7.90 1.04
CA VAL A 56 -6.78 -7.31 1.24
C VAL A 56 -5.86 -7.78 0.11
N ARG A 57 -5.14 -6.84 -0.50
CA ARG A 57 -4.09 -7.11 -1.48
C ARG A 57 -2.78 -6.60 -0.91
N PHE A 58 -1.85 -7.52 -0.71
CA PHE A 58 -0.47 -7.19 -0.44
C PHE A 58 0.19 -6.78 -1.76
N ASP A 59 1.16 -5.88 -1.69
CA ASP A 59 1.96 -5.61 -2.88
C ASP A 59 2.85 -6.84 -3.18
N MET A 60 3.39 -6.92 -4.39
CA MET A 60 4.20 -8.08 -4.78
C MET A 60 5.45 -8.23 -3.90
N SER A 61 6.02 -7.11 -3.47
CA SER A 61 7.26 -7.05 -2.68
C SER A 61 7.05 -7.56 -1.25
N ASP A 62 5.86 -7.36 -0.67
CA ASP A 62 5.42 -7.92 0.62
C ASP A 62 5.38 -9.45 0.60
N GLN A 63 5.11 -10.03 -0.57
CA GLN A 63 5.00 -11.49 -0.74
C GLN A 63 6.34 -12.17 -1.05
N ALA A 64 7.41 -11.39 -1.19
CA ALA A 64 8.74 -11.89 -1.51
C ALA A 64 9.70 -11.85 -0.30
N PRO A 65 10.79 -12.65 -0.31
CA PRO A 65 11.84 -12.53 0.69
C PRO A 65 12.35 -11.08 0.78
N ALA A 66 12.64 -10.61 1.99
CA ALA A 66 13.10 -9.23 2.23
C ALA A 66 14.35 -8.86 1.41
N ALA A 67 15.22 -9.83 1.11
CA ALA A 67 16.39 -9.66 0.25
C ALA A 67 16.05 -9.28 -1.21
N PHE A 68 14.82 -9.58 -1.66
CA PHE A 68 14.29 -9.17 -2.96
C PHE A 68 13.36 -7.96 -2.85
N GLY A 69 12.29 -8.06 -2.05
CA GLY A 69 11.21 -7.06 -2.06
C GLY A 69 11.36 -5.91 -1.05
N GLY A 70 11.95 -6.18 0.13
CA GLY A 70 11.88 -5.24 1.27
C GLY A 70 13.12 -4.38 1.51
N THR A 71 14.25 -4.67 0.85
CA THR A 71 15.53 -4.01 1.16
C THR A 71 15.77 -2.80 0.27
N LYS A 72 15.79 -1.60 0.87
CA LYS A 72 16.03 -0.34 0.15
C LYS A 72 17.34 -0.38 -0.64
N GLY A 73 17.27 -0.03 -1.93
CA GLY A 73 18.44 0.12 -2.78
C GLY A 73 19.04 -1.19 -3.32
N THR A 74 18.38 -2.33 -3.07
CA THR A 74 18.76 -3.64 -3.62
C THR A 74 17.52 -4.38 -4.12
N GLY A 75 17.71 -5.50 -4.83
CA GLY A 75 16.60 -6.35 -5.26
C GLY A 75 15.63 -5.65 -6.20
N GLU A 76 14.35 -5.94 -6.03
CA GLU A 76 13.23 -5.45 -6.86
C GLU A 76 13.26 -3.93 -7.02
N TRP A 77 13.31 -3.20 -5.90
CA TRP A 77 13.26 -1.74 -5.90
C TRP A 77 14.40 -1.10 -6.69
N LYS A 78 15.61 -1.64 -6.62
CA LYS A 78 16.75 -1.09 -7.36
C LYS A 78 16.61 -1.33 -8.85
N ILE A 79 16.21 -2.54 -9.23
CA ILE A 79 16.03 -2.93 -10.63
C ILE A 79 14.93 -2.07 -11.29
N LEU A 80 13.80 -1.85 -10.59
CA LEU A 80 12.73 -0.98 -11.09
C LEU A 80 13.15 0.50 -11.19
N GLN A 81 13.99 0.99 -10.27
CA GLN A 81 14.55 2.35 -10.38
C GLN A 81 15.50 2.50 -11.57
N ASP A 82 16.32 1.48 -11.85
CA ASP A 82 17.21 1.48 -13.01
C ASP A 82 16.43 1.42 -14.32
N PHE A 83 15.36 0.62 -14.37
CA PHE A 83 14.44 0.59 -15.50
C PHE A 83 13.74 1.93 -15.72
N LEU A 84 13.32 2.63 -14.65
CA LEU A 84 12.74 3.97 -14.79
C LEU A 84 13.77 4.97 -15.36
N ARG A 85 15.05 4.80 -15.04
CA ARG A 85 16.14 5.63 -15.56
C ARG A 85 16.44 5.35 -17.03
N ASP A 86 16.36 4.08 -17.44
CA ASP A 86 16.50 3.65 -18.84
C ASP A 86 15.51 2.53 -19.17
N PRO A 87 14.34 2.86 -19.73
CA PRO A 87 13.30 1.87 -20.02
C PRO A 87 13.48 1.19 -21.38
N SER A 88 14.64 1.34 -22.03
CA SER A 88 14.86 0.88 -23.41
C SER A 88 14.81 -0.64 -23.59
N ASP A 89 15.06 -1.42 -22.54
CA ASP A 89 14.98 -2.88 -22.58
C ASP A 89 14.18 -3.50 -21.41
N PRO A 90 12.84 -3.52 -21.51
CA PRO A 90 11.99 -4.15 -20.50
C PRO A 90 12.23 -5.66 -20.34
N LYS A 91 12.74 -6.35 -21.38
CA LYS A 91 12.99 -7.79 -21.32
C LYS A 91 14.22 -8.09 -20.48
N ALA A 92 15.28 -7.30 -20.63
CA ALA A 92 16.46 -7.40 -19.77
C ALA A 92 16.09 -7.14 -18.30
N THR A 93 15.31 -6.10 -18.01
CA THR A 93 14.81 -5.83 -16.65
C THR A 93 14.02 -6.99 -16.07
N ALA A 94 13.12 -7.60 -16.85
CA ALA A 94 12.37 -8.76 -16.39
C ALA A 94 13.30 -9.95 -16.03
N ALA A 95 14.31 -10.22 -16.85
CA ALA A 95 15.29 -11.27 -16.56
C ALA A 95 16.12 -10.98 -15.30
N GLU A 96 16.47 -9.71 -15.04
CA GLU A 96 17.15 -9.29 -13.82
C GLU A 96 16.28 -9.49 -12.57
N LEU A 97 14.99 -9.14 -12.65
CA LEU A 97 14.02 -9.36 -11.57
C LEU A 97 13.91 -10.86 -11.25
N GLU A 98 13.75 -11.70 -12.27
CA GLU A 98 13.66 -13.16 -12.11
C GLU A 98 14.94 -13.73 -11.47
N ALA A 99 16.12 -13.30 -11.92
CA ALA A 99 17.39 -13.75 -11.36
C ALA A 99 17.57 -13.33 -9.90
N ALA A 100 17.20 -12.10 -9.57
CA ALA A 100 17.26 -11.59 -8.20
C ALA A 100 16.27 -12.32 -7.28
N ALA A 101 15.04 -12.58 -7.73
CA ALA A 101 14.06 -13.37 -7.00
C ALA A 101 14.59 -14.80 -6.77
N ALA A 102 15.02 -15.49 -7.82
CA ALA A 102 15.55 -16.85 -7.74
C ALA A 102 16.74 -16.98 -6.79
N LYS A 103 17.58 -15.95 -6.68
CA LYS A 103 18.67 -15.89 -5.71
C LYS A 103 18.14 -15.76 -4.27
N ALA A 104 17.16 -14.89 -4.05
CA ALA A 104 16.60 -14.63 -2.72
C ALA A 104 15.83 -15.83 -2.14
N TYR A 105 15.17 -16.63 -2.98
CA TYR A 105 14.43 -17.84 -2.56
C TYR A 105 15.30 -19.07 -2.30
N LYS A 106 16.60 -19.02 -2.61
CA LYS A 106 17.54 -20.13 -2.32
C LYS A 106 18.15 -20.07 -0.91
N GLY A 107 17.85 -19.01 -0.15
CA GLY A 107 18.30 -18.80 1.23
C GLY A 107 17.48 -19.54 2.26
#